data_AF-V5WEL9-F1
#
_entry.id   AF-V5WEL9-F1
#
_cell.length_a   1.000
_cell.length_b   1.000
_cell.length_c   1.000
_cell.angle_alpha   90.00
_cell.angle_beta   90.00
_cell.angle_gamma   90.00
#
_symmetry.space_group_name_H-M   'P 1'
#
loop_
_entity.id
_entity.type
_entity.pdbx_description
1 polymer ?
#
loop_
_entity_poly.entity_id
_entity_poly.type
_entity_poly.pdbx_seq_one_letter_code
_entity_poly.pdbx_strand_id
1 'polypeptide(L)' 'MVALIIGILFIAFAVVSVWPDLLLNWWDQMIAFLQGGIPVFALFIGLIAVFIGIADIKDRIEAKKEEAEEQKNQNSEKK' A
#
# COMPACT_ATOMS: atom_id res chain seq x y z
N MET A 1 -17.67 28.68 -11.66
CA MET A 1 -18.85 28.25 -10.88
C MET A 1 -19.47 26.96 -11.41
N VAL A 2 -19.64 26.81 -12.73
CA VAL A 2 -20.21 25.60 -13.36
C VAL A 2 -19.50 24.30 -12.96
N ALA A 3 -18.16 24.26 -12.94
CA ALA A 3 -17.41 23.06 -12.56
C ALA A 3 -17.65 22.61 -11.11
N LEU A 4 -17.76 23.55 -10.16
CA LEU A 4 -18.06 23.24 -8.75
C LEU A 4 -19.47 22.68 -8.60
N ILE A 5 -20.45 23.26 -9.31
CA ILE A 5 -21.84 22.78 -9.28
C ILE A 5 -21.94 21.37 -9.85
N ILE A 6 -21.27 21.11 -10.97
CA ILE A 6 -21.19 19.79 -11.58
C ILE A 6 -20.54 18.79 -10.62
N GLY A 7 -19.41 19.15 -10.00
CA GLY A 7 -18.73 18.30 -9.03
C GLY A 7 -19.63 17.93 -7.84
N ILE A 8 -20.35 18.90 -7.28
CA ILE A 8 -21.29 18.66 -6.18
C ILE A 8 -22.45 17.75 -6.62
N LEU A 9 -22.98 17.94 -7.82
CA LEU A 9 -24.02 17.07 -8.39
C LEU A 9 -23.54 15.62 -8.52
N PHE A 10 -22.31 15.40 -9.00
CA PHE A 10 -21.73 14.06 -9.11
C PHE A 10 -21.50 13.42 -7.74
N ILE A 11 -21.06 14.19 -6.74
CA ILE A 11 -20.90 13.69 -5.37
C ILE A 11 -22.27 13.30 -4.78
N ALA A 12 -23.28 14.16 -4.91
CA ALA A 12 -24.62 13.86 -4.43
C ALA A 12 -25.22 12.63 -5.12
N PHE A 13 -25.02 12.50 -6.44
CA PHE A 13 -25.43 11.32 -7.19
C PHE A 13 -24.69 10.05 -6.73
N ALA A 14 -23.39 10.12 -6.47
CA ALA A 14 -22.62 8.98 -5.95
C ALA A 14 -23.15 8.51 -4.60
N VAL A 15 -23.42 9.43 -3.67
CA VAL A 15 -23.98 9.10 -2.34
C VAL A 15 -25.38 8.49 -2.47
N VAL A 16 -26.23 9.07 -3.32
CA VAL A 16 -27.60 8.58 -3.58
C VAL A 16 -27.60 7.19 -4.22
N SER A 17 -26.70 6.93 -5.17
CA SER A 17 -26.64 5.66 -5.90
C SER A 17 -26.16 4.50 -5.03
N VAL A 18 -25.31 4.81 -4.06
CA VAL A 18 -24.70 3.85 -3.13
C VAL A 18 -25.59 3.59 -1.91
N TRP A 19 -26.58 4.44 -1.64
CA TRP A 19 -27.44 4.27 -0.48
C TRP A 19 -28.35 3.04 -0.61
N PRO A 20 -28.31 2.07 0.34
CA PRO A 20 -28.92 0.75 0.19
C PRO A 20 -30.45 0.74 0.10
N ASP A 21 -31.13 1.81 0.54
CA ASP A 21 -32.59 1.96 0.51
C ASP A 21 -33.10 2.93 -0.58
N LEU A 22 -32.24 3.40 -1.48
CA LEU A 22 -32.63 4.29 -2.57
C LEU A 22 -32.69 3.56 -3.94
N LEU A 23 -33.46 4.15 -4.86
CA LEU A 23 -33.95 3.66 -6.17
C LEU A 23 -33.04 2.75 -7.03
N LEU A 24 -31.72 2.75 -6.84
CA LEU A 24 -30.77 2.05 -7.72
C LEU A 24 -30.09 0.83 -7.06
N ASN A 25 -30.01 0.77 -5.72
CA ASN A 25 -29.39 -0.32 -4.96
C ASN A 25 -28.05 -0.81 -5.57
N TRP A 26 -27.15 0.11 -5.89
CA TRP A 26 -25.83 -0.23 -6.44
C TRP A 26 -24.81 -0.59 -5.37
N TRP A 27 -25.24 -0.65 -4.11
CA TRP A 27 -24.42 -1.01 -2.97
C TRP A 27 -23.71 -2.35 -3.17
N ASP A 28 -24.45 -3.39 -3.57
CA ASP A 28 -23.91 -4.73 -3.76
C ASP A 28 -22.90 -4.80 -4.92
N GLN A 29 -23.16 -4.08 -6.02
CA GLN A 29 -22.26 -4.02 -7.17
C GLN A 29 -20.99 -3.23 -6.85
N MET A 30 -21.10 -2.16 -6.05
CA MET A 30 -19.96 -1.40 -5.56
C MET A 30 -19.09 -2.26 -4.65
N ILE A 31 -19.68 -3.00 -3.71
CA ILE A 31 -18.95 -3.93 -2.84
C ILE A 31 -18.28 -5.03 -3.67
N ALA A 32 -18.98 -5.62 -4.63
CA ALA A 32 -18.40 -6.65 -5.51
C ALA A 32 -17.20 -6.12 -6.31
N PHE A 33 -17.30 -4.89 -6.82
CA PHE A 33 -16.18 -4.23 -7.50
C PHE A 33 -15.00 -3.97 -6.55
N LEU A 34 -15.28 -3.47 -5.34
CA LEU A 34 -14.24 -3.21 -4.35
C LEU A 34 -13.56 -4.50 -3.89
N GLN A 35 -14.34 -5.56 -3.66
CA GLN A 35 -13.86 -6.89 -3.31
C GLN A 35 -13.04 -7.53 -4.44
N GLY A 36 -13.35 -7.22 -5.71
CA GLY A 36 -12.53 -7.61 -6.86
C GLY A 36 -11.25 -6.77 -7.00
N GLY A 37 -11.30 -5.48 -6.67
CA GLY A 37 -10.16 -4.57 -6.77
C GLY A 37 -9.12 -4.76 -5.66
N ILE A 38 -9.55 -4.99 -4.43
CA ILE A 38 -8.66 -5.14 -3.25
C ILE A 38 -7.58 -6.23 -3.47
N PRO A 39 -7.89 -7.45 -3.94
CA PRO A 39 -6.88 -8.48 -4.20
C PRO A 39 -5.85 -8.07 -5.24
N VAL A 40 -6.27 -7.34 -6.27
CA VAL A 40 -5.37 -6.85 -7.33
C VAL A 40 -4.40 -5.82 -6.75
N PHE A 41 -4.90 -4.82 -6.00
CA PHE A 41 -4.04 -3.86 -5.31
C PHE A 41 -3.14 -4.54 -4.27
N ALA A 42 -3.65 -5.52 -3.53
CA ALA A 42 -2.88 -6.28 -2.55
C ALA A 42 -1.74 -7.06 -3.21
N LEU A 43 -1.96 -7.63 -4.40
CA LEU A 43 -0.91 -8.29 -5.18
C LEU A 43 0.19 -7.30 -5.57
N PHE A 44 -0.17 -6.13 -6.11
CA PHE A 44 0.80 -5.12 -6.52
C PHE A 44 1.59 -4.57 -5.34
N ILE A 45 0.91 -4.19 -4.26
CA ILE A 45 1.55 -3.70 -3.03
C ILE A 45 2.41 -4.80 -2.41
N GLY A 46 1.94 -6.05 -2.40
CA GLY A 46 2.69 -7.19 -1.89
C GLY A 46 3.96 -7.47 -2.68
N LEU A 47 3.90 -7.41 -4.02
CA LEU A 47 5.08 -7.52 -4.88
C LEU A 47 6.11 -6.43 -4.56
N ILE A 48 5.67 -5.17 -4.49
CA ILE A 48 6.54 -4.04 -4.13
C ILE A 48 7.17 -4.26 -2.74
N ALA A 49 6.38 -4.69 -1.76
CA ALA A 49 6.85 -4.95 -0.41
C ALA A 49 7.90 -6.07 -0.35
N VAL A 50 7.75 -7.13 -1.15
CA VAL A 50 8.77 -8.20 -1.24
C VAL A 50 10.09 -7.66 -1.79
N PHE A 51 10.06 -6.83 -2.83
CA PHE A 51 11.29 -6.23 -3.38
C PHE A 51 11.99 -5.32 -2.37
N ILE A 52 11.22 -4.47 -1.66
CA ILE A 52 11.76 -3.60 -0.60
C ILE A 52 12.33 -4.45 0.54
N GLY A 53 11.60 -5.47 0.98
CA GLY A 53 12.03 -6.34 2.08
C GLY A 53 13.32 -7.12 1.76
N ILE A 54 13.49 -7.60 0.53
CA ILE A 54 14.73 -8.28 0.13
C ILE A 54 15.92 -7.31 0.14
N ALA A 55 15.73 -6.07 -0.34
CA ALA A 55 16.78 -5.06 -0.32
C ALA A 55 17.17 -4.68 1.12
N ASP A 56 16.17 -4.41 1.98
CA ASP A 56 16.37 -4.06 3.39
C ASP A 56 17.07 -5.18 4.19
N ILE A 57 16.71 -6.45 3.94
CA ILE A 57 17.37 -7.60 4.59
C ILE A 57 18.84 -7.70 4.16
N LYS A 58 19.15 -7.49 2.88
CA LYS A 58 20.53 -7.56 2.38
C LYS A 58 21.39 -6.45 2.99
N ASP A 59 20.92 -5.21 2.97
CA ASP A 59 21.62 -4.08 3.58
C ASP A 59 21.87 -4.32 5.08
N ARG A 60 20.89 -4.87 5.79
CA ARG A 60 21.03 -5.18 7.22
C ARG A 60 22.04 -6.29 7.51
N ILE A 61 22.16 -7.29 6.63
CA ILE A 61 23.15 -8.37 6.78
C ILE A 61 24.56 -7.84 6.50
N GLU A 62 24.70 -7.00 5.49
CA GLU A 62 25.99 -6.41 5.09
C GLU A 62 26.52 -5.45 6.16
N ALA A 63 25.66 -4.56 6.69
CA ALA A 63 25.99 -3.71 7.83
C ALA A 63 26.44 -4.50 9.07
N LYS A 64 25.73 -5.59 9.39
CA LYS A 64 26.13 -6.49 10.50
C LYS A 64 27.47 -7.17 10.28
N LYS A 65 27.85 -7.42 9.02
CA LYS A 65 29.12 -8.07 8.68
C LYS A 65 30.29 -7.08 8.78
N GLU A 66 30.11 -5.85 8.31
CA GLU A 66 31.10 -4.78 8.49
C GLU A 66 31.34 -4.47 9.97
N GLU A 67 30.27 -4.34 10.78
CA GLU A 67 30.40 -4.13 12.22
C GLU A 67 31.17 -5.27 12.92
N ALA A 68 30.99 -6.52 12.45
CA ALA A 68 31.68 -7.68 13.00
C ALA A 68 33.16 -7.75 12.56
N GLU A 69 33.48 -7.34 11.33
CA GLU A 69 34.86 -7.27 10.83
C GLU A 69 35.65 -6.14 11.50
N GLU A 70 35.05 -4.96 11.74
CA GLU A 70 35.68 -3.88 12.49
C GLU A 70 35.99 -4.28 13.94
N GLN A 71 35.04 -4.94 14.63
CA GLN A 71 35.27 -5.43 15.99
C GLN A 71 36.39 -6.48 16.05
N LYS A 72 36.50 -7.33 15.02
CA LYS A 72 37.53 -8.36 14.96
C LYS A 72 38.91 -7.75 14.72
N ASN A 73 39.02 -6.77 13.82
CA ASN A 73 40.27 -6.06 13.54
C ASN A 73 40.75 -5.22 14.73
N GLN A 74 39.84 -4.51 15.43
CA GLN A 74 40.21 -3.75 16.63
C GLN A 74 40.70 -4.64 17.78
N ASN A 75 40.21 -5.88 17.87
CA ASN A 75 40.62 -6.82 18.91
C ASN A 75 41.96 -7.52 18.58
N SER A 76 42.34 -7.62 17.30
CA SER A 76 43.65 -8.13 16.88
C SER A 76 44.77 -7.09 16.95
N GLU A 77 44.48 -5.79 16.82
CA GLU A 77 45.50 -4.73 16.97
C GLU A 77 45.81 -4.37 18.44
N LYS A 78 44.93 -4.73 19.38
CA LYS A 78 45.11 -4.49 20.83
C LYS A 78 45.85 -5.61 21.58
N LYS A 79 46.26 -6.69 20.90
CA LYS A 79 46.89 -7.86 21.52
C LYS A 79 48.35 -8.01 21.10
#